data_AF-K2DEA0-F1
#
_entry.id   AF-K2DEA0-F1
#
_cell.length_a   1.000
_cell.length_b   1.000
_cell.length_c   1.000
_cell.angle_alpha   90.00
_cell.angle_beta   90.00
_cell.angle_gamma   90.00
#
_symmetry.space_group_name_H-M   'P 1'
#
loop_
_entity.id
_entity.type
_entity.pdbx_description
1 polymer ?
#
loop_
_entity_poly.entity_id
_entity_poly.type
_entity_poly.pdbx_seq_one_letter_code
_entity_poly.pdbx_strand_id
1 'polypeptide(L)'
;MQKQCEYINPETGEQCNGFALESGLCFSHDPKRKDDKQAAVMKGGQAPKKVVLNLPPVSIKTVDDVVTMLEEVINGVRSGEIPCSSPANTIGFLCGHVLKAIELSSVDTKLDAIDRIILERRMSQRSRK
;
A
#
# COMPACT_ATOMS: atom_id res chain seq x y z
N MET A 1 2.73 -11.93 40.69
CA MET A 1 2.43 -12.85 39.57
C MET A 1 0.97 -12.62 39.17
N GLN A 2 0.70 -12.24 37.92
CA GLN A 2 -0.67 -11.97 37.48
C GLN A 2 -1.42 -13.29 37.33
N LYS A 3 -2.60 -13.41 37.95
CA LYS A 3 -3.41 -14.63 37.90
C LYS A 3 -3.96 -14.84 36.48
N GLN A 4 -4.18 -16.08 36.09
CA GLN A 4 -4.85 -16.45 34.84
C GLN A 4 -6.36 -16.51 35.04
N CYS A 5 -7.10 -16.31 33.94
CA CYS A 5 -8.56 -16.35 33.91
C CYS A 5 -9.09 -17.71 34.34
N GLU A 6 -10.05 -17.72 35.25
CA GLU A 6 -10.64 -18.96 35.82
C GLU A 6 -11.64 -19.65 34.88
N TYR A 7 -12.01 -19.02 33.76
CA TYR A 7 -12.90 -19.60 32.76
C TYR A 7 -12.30 -20.85 32.09
N ILE A 8 -13.10 -21.93 32.04
CA ILE A 8 -12.80 -23.18 31.35
C ILE A 8 -13.70 -23.27 30.12
N ASN A 9 -13.10 -23.52 28.95
CA ASN A 9 -13.85 -23.72 27.72
C ASN A 9 -14.68 -25.02 27.82
N PRO A 10 -16.01 -24.99 27.69
CA PRO A 10 -16.85 -26.18 27.81
C PRO A 10 -16.66 -27.20 26.66
N GLU A 11 -16.14 -26.76 25.50
CA GLU A 11 -15.92 -27.64 24.34
C GLU A 11 -14.54 -28.32 24.39
N THR A 12 -13.50 -27.59 24.80
CA THR A 12 -12.12 -28.10 24.82
C THR A 12 -11.63 -28.53 26.20
N GLY A 13 -12.29 -28.10 27.28
CA GLY A 13 -11.86 -28.32 28.66
C GLY A 13 -10.64 -27.48 29.08
N GLU A 14 -10.13 -26.63 28.20
CA GLU A 14 -8.92 -25.84 28.47
C GLU A 14 -9.22 -24.55 29.23
N GLN A 15 -8.32 -24.18 30.15
CA GLN A 15 -8.39 -22.90 30.85
C GLN A 15 -7.97 -21.76 29.93
N CYS A 16 -8.70 -20.64 30.03
CA CYS A 16 -8.36 -19.43 29.29
C CYS A 16 -6.99 -18.87 29.71
N ASN A 17 -6.07 -18.74 28.76
CA ASN A 17 -4.74 -18.17 28.97
C ASN A 17 -4.72 -16.64 29.18
N GLY A 18 -5.88 -15.98 29.19
CA GLY A 18 -5.98 -14.55 29.42
C GLY A 18 -5.64 -14.18 30.87
N PHE A 19 -5.08 -12.99 31.08
CA PHE A 19 -4.84 -12.47 32.43
C PHE A 19 -6.17 -12.15 33.13
N ALA A 20 -6.30 -12.62 34.38
CA ALA A 20 -7.46 -12.33 35.22
C ALA A 20 -7.43 -10.88 35.71
N LEU A 21 -8.62 -10.30 35.76
CA LEU A 21 -8.91 -9.08 36.49
C LEU A 21 -9.21 -9.43 37.96
N GLU A 22 -9.58 -8.44 38.77
CA GLU A 22 -10.00 -8.66 40.17
C GLU A 22 -11.19 -9.62 40.31
N SER A 23 -12.00 -9.77 39.26
CA SER A 23 -13.12 -10.70 39.19
C SER A 23 -12.72 -12.17 39.00
N GLY A 24 -11.42 -12.47 38.84
CA GLY A 24 -10.94 -13.83 38.51
C GLY A 24 -11.08 -14.19 37.04
N LEU A 25 -11.75 -13.36 36.24
CA LEU A 25 -11.98 -13.57 34.81
C LEU A 25 -11.20 -12.54 33.97
N CYS A 26 -10.89 -12.87 32.72
CA CYS A 26 -10.30 -11.90 31.80
C CYS A 26 -11.35 -10.92 31.28
N PHE A 27 -10.90 -9.82 30.67
CA PHE A 27 -11.76 -8.81 30.04
C PHE A 27 -12.82 -9.40 29.08
N SER A 28 -12.50 -10.51 28.41
CA SER A 28 -13.41 -11.17 27.48
C SER A 28 -14.48 -12.06 28.13
N HIS A 29 -14.20 -12.62 29.31
CA HIS A 29 -15.08 -13.55 30.03
C HIS A 29 -15.80 -12.93 31.21
N ASP A 30 -15.38 -11.74 31.69
CA ASP A 30 -16.05 -11.03 32.76
C ASP A 30 -17.42 -10.48 32.29
N PRO A 31 -18.55 -10.95 32.87
CA PRO A 31 -19.88 -10.46 32.50
C PRO A 31 -20.08 -8.96 32.74
N LYS A 32 -19.40 -8.38 33.74
CA LYS A 32 -19.50 -6.95 34.07
C LYS A 32 -18.87 -6.05 33.00
N ARG A 33 -18.00 -6.61 32.16
CA ARG A 33 -17.28 -5.90 31.09
C ARG A 33 -17.86 -6.18 29.70
N LYS A 34 -19.02 -6.82 29.60
CA LYS A 34 -19.63 -7.18 28.31
C LYS A 34 -19.80 -5.97 27.39
N ASP A 35 -20.29 -4.85 27.95
CA ASP A 35 -20.52 -3.62 27.20
C ASP A 35 -19.19 -2.94 26.82
N ASP A 36 -18.22 -2.91 27.76
CA ASP A 36 -16.87 -2.40 27.51
C ASP A 36 -16.16 -3.19 26.39
N LYS A 37 -16.30 -4.52 26.40
CA LYS A 37 -15.77 -5.42 25.38
C LYS A 37 -16.41 -5.14 24.02
N GLN A 38 -17.73 -5.01 23.99
CA GLN A 38 -18.45 -4.71 22.75
C GLN A 38 -18.01 -3.36 22.18
N ALA A 39 -17.91 -2.33 23.02
CA ALA A 39 -17.40 -1.03 22.63
C ALA A 39 -15.96 -1.09 22.10
N ALA A 40 -15.07 -1.86 22.75
CA ALA A 40 -13.69 -2.05 22.31
C ALA A 40 -13.59 -2.76 20.96
N VAL A 41 -14.39 -3.82 20.73
CA VAL A 41 -14.47 -4.53 19.45
C VAL A 41 -15.01 -3.62 18.35
N MET A 42 -16.08 -2.87 18.61
CA MET A 42 -16.65 -1.91 17.66
C MET A 42 -15.63 -0.82 17.31
N LYS A 43 -14.96 -0.26 18.32
CA LYS A 43 -13.90 0.73 18.13
C LYS A 43 -12.74 0.17 17.30
N GLY A 44 -12.32 -1.07 17.55
CA GLY A 44 -11.30 -1.75 16.77
C GLY A 44 -11.72 -1.99 15.31
N GLY A 45 -12.98 -2.37 15.08
CA GLY A 45 -13.53 -2.55 13.74
C GLY A 45 -13.75 -1.24 12.97
N GLN A 46 -14.06 -0.15 13.68
CA GLN A 46 -14.22 1.20 13.12
C GLN A 46 -12.89 1.95 13.00
N ALA A 47 -11.83 1.48 13.67
CA ALA A 47 -10.52 2.10 13.59
C ALA A 47 -10.08 2.13 12.12
N PRO A 48 -9.84 3.32 11.54
CA PRO A 48 -9.48 3.40 10.15
C PRO A 48 -8.14 2.69 9.95
N LYS A 49 -8.10 1.71 9.03
CA LYS A 49 -6.85 1.11 8.55
C LYS A 49 -6.00 2.09 7.71
N LYS A 50 -6.36 3.38 7.68
CA LYS A 50 -5.68 4.38 6.87
C LYS A 50 -4.39 4.78 7.58
N VAL A 51 -3.28 4.33 7.02
CA VAL A 51 -1.98 4.96 7.26
C VAL A 51 -2.09 6.41 6.77
N VAL A 52 -2.05 7.37 7.69
CA VAL A 52 -1.96 8.79 7.33
C VAL A 52 -0.52 9.03 6.90
N LEU A 53 -0.29 9.11 5.60
CA LEU A 53 1.01 9.45 5.04
C LEU A 53 1.14 10.97 5.02
N ASN A 54 1.98 11.52 5.88
CA ASN A 54 2.32 12.94 5.90
C ASN A 54 3.53 13.20 4.98
N LEU A 55 3.35 12.97 3.68
CA LEU A 55 4.40 13.10 2.67
C LEU A 55 4.27 14.46 1.95
N PRO A 56 5.39 15.11 1.61
CA PRO A 56 5.36 16.31 0.78
C PRO A 56 4.79 15.99 -0.61
N PRO A 57 4.15 16.97 -1.28
CA PRO A 57 3.63 16.77 -2.63
C PRO A 57 4.77 16.50 -3.62
N VAL A 58 4.56 15.54 -4.51
CA VAL A 58 5.46 15.27 -5.65
C VAL A 58 4.89 15.93 -6.90
N SER A 59 5.74 16.62 -7.66
CA SER A 59 5.39 17.20 -8.96
C SER A 59 5.81 16.24 -10.07
N ILE A 60 4.85 15.63 -10.76
CA ILE A 60 5.10 14.77 -11.92
C ILE A 60 4.94 15.60 -13.20
N LYS A 61 6.00 15.71 -14.01
CA LYS A 61 6.00 16.49 -15.26
C LYS A 61 6.36 15.64 -16.47
N THR A 62 7.12 14.58 -16.26
CA THR A 62 7.64 13.70 -17.32
C THR A 62 7.30 12.25 -17.03
N VAL A 63 7.46 11.40 -18.05
CA VAL A 63 7.35 9.94 -17.90
C VAL A 63 8.43 9.41 -16.96
N ASP A 64 9.64 9.97 -17.02
CA ASP A 64 10.76 9.58 -16.15
C ASP A 64 10.44 9.85 -14.68
N ASP A 65 9.77 10.97 -14.36
CA ASP A 65 9.34 11.26 -12.98
C ASP A 65 8.41 10.15 -12.43
N VAL A 66 7.53 9.60 -13.29
CA VAL A 66 6.65 8.48 -12.92
C VAL A 66 7.46 7.22 -12.70
N VAL A 67 8.40 6.91 -13.60
CA VAL A 67 9.23 5.71 -13.51
C VAL A 67 10.07 5.75 -12.23
N THR A 68 10.73 6.87 -11.94
CA THR A 68 11.52 7.04 -10.71
C THR A 68 10.66 6.90 -9.45
N MET A 69 9.48 7.54 -9.40
CA MET A 69 8.56 7.37 -8.27
C MET A 69 8.15 5.89 -8.08
N LEU A 70 7.78 5.21 -9.16
CA LEU A 70 7.35 3.81 -9.08
C LEU A 70 8.51 2.89 -8.67
N GLU A 71 9.73 3.17 -9.12
CA GLU A 71 10.93 2.44 -8.71
C GLU A 71 11.19 2.57 -7.20
N GLU A 72 11.10 3.79 -6.65
CA GLU A 72 11.23 4.03 -5.21
C GLU A 72 10.19 3.24 -4.41
N VAL A 73 8.93 3.25 -4.86
CA VAL A 73 7.85 2.50 -4.19
C VAL A 73 8.06 0.99 -4.30
N ILE A 74 8.48 0.48 -5.47
CA ILE A 74 8.80 -0.94 -5.65
C ILE A 74 9.91 -1.35 -4.68
N ASN A 75 10.97 -0.57 -4.60
CA ASN A 75 12.10 -0.86 -3.71
C ASN A 75 11.70 -0.78 -2.24
N GLY A 76 10.88 0.19 -1.84
CA GLY A 76 10.34 0.28 -0.49
C GLY A 76 9.43 -0.91 -0.12
N VAL A 77 8.66 -1.46 -1.07
CA VAL A 77 7.89 -2.69 -0.85
C VAL A 77 8.81 -3.92 -0.79
N ARG A 78 9.88 -3.97 -1.60
CA ARG A 78 10.87 -5.07 -1.59
C ARG A 78 11.71 -5.10 -0.32
N SER A 79 12.06 -3.94 0.24
CA SER A 79 12.80 -3.82 1.50
C SER A 79 11.92 -4.02 2.73
N GLY A 80 10.60 -3.88 2.59
CA GLY A 80 9.64 -3.94 3.69
C GLY A 80 9.45 -2.61 4.43
N GLU A 81 10.11 -1.54 3.97
CA GLU A 81 9.94 -0.17 4.50
C GLU A 81 8.53 0.38 4.22
N ILE A 82 7.93 -0.02 3.09
CA ILE A 82 6.54 0.30 2.76
C ILE A 82 5.66 -0.91 3.13
N PRO A 83 4.81 -0.80 4.17
CA PRO A 83 3.95 -1.90 4.59
C PRO A 83 2.92 -2.21 3.51
N CYS A 84 2.86 -3.47 3.11
CA CYS A 84 1.98 -3.96 2.06
C CYS A 84 1.42 -5.33 2.46
N SER A 85 0.10 -5.51 2.32
CA SER A 85 -0.56 -6.79 2.64
C SER A 85 -0.21 -7.93 1.66
N SER A 86 0.22 -7.61 0.43
CA SER A 86 0.60 -8.60 -0.59
C SER A 86 1.75 -8.08 -1.46
N PRO A 87 3.01 -8.17 -0.98
CA PRO A 87 4.16 -7.57 -1.65
C PRO A 87 4.31 -8.02 -3.11
N ALA A 88 4.13 -9.30 -3.41
CA ALA A 88 4.26 -9.85 -4.76
C ALA A 88 3.23 -9.26 -5.74
N ASN A 89 1.95 -9.19 -5.32
CA ASN A 89 0.88 -8.64 -6.16
C ASN A 89 1.08 -7.14 -6.39
N THR A 90 1.46 -6.39 -5.35
CA THR A 90 1.75 -4.95 -5.46
C THR A 90 2.92 -4.71 -6.40
N ILE A 91 4.03 -5.43 -6.25
CA ILE A 91 5.19 -5.29 -7.15
C ILE A 91 4.79 -5.62 -8.59
N GLY A 92 4.07 -6.71 -8.84
CA GLY A 92 3.61 -7.08 -10.18
C GLY A 92 2.73 -6.00 -10.82
N PHE A 93 1.82 -5.41 -10.04
CA PHE A 93 0.98 -4.30 -10.49
C PHE A 93 1.79 -3.04 -10.85
N LEU A 94 2.74 -2.64 -10.00
CA LEU A 94 3.61 -1.49 -10.24
C LEU A 94 4.52 -1.70 -11.46
N CYS A 95 5.08 -2.89 -11.65
CA CYS A 95 5.84 -3.25 -12.85
C CYS A 95 5.01 -3.09 -14.12
N GLY A 96 3.71 -3.43 -14.09
CA GLY A 96 2.81 -3.20 -15.21
C GLY A 96 2.69 -1.72 -15.59
N HIS A 97 2.62 -0.82 -14.60
CA HIS A 97 2.61 0.62 -14.83
C HIS A 97 3.94 1.15 -15.37
N VAL A 98 5.07 0.66 -14.85
CA VAL A 98 6.41 1.01 -15.36
C VAL A 98 6.56 0.61 -16.82
N LEU A 99 6.15 -0.61 -17.20
CA LEU A 99 6.17 -1.05 -18.60
C LEU A 99 5.34 -0.13 -19.50
N LYS A 100 4.17 0.31 -19.03
CA LYS A 100 3.32 1.22 -19.80
C LYS A 100 3.96 2.60 -19.97
N ALA A 101 4.60 3.12 -18.93
CA ALA A 101 5.33 4.39 -18.98
C ALA A 101 6.46 4.32 -20.01
N ILE A 102 7.27 3.26 -19.98
CA ILE A 102 8.36 3.04 -20.95
C ILE A 102 7.81 2.96 -22.38
N GLU A 103 6.72 2.21 -22.60
CA GLU A 103 6.08 2.11 -23.91
C GLU A 103 5.70 3.50 -24.45
N LEU A 104 5.07 4.34 -23.62
CA LEU A 104 4.67 5.71 -24.00
C LEU A 104 5.87 6.60 -24.36
N SER A 105 6.96 6.55 -23.60
CA SER A 105 8.18 7.31 -23.92
C SER A 105 8.77 6.94 -25.29
N SER A 106 8.69 5.66 -25.64
CA SER A 106 9.22 5.15 -26.90
C SER A 106 8.41 5.62 -28.12
N VAL A 107 7.11 5.84 -27.93
CA VAL A 107 6.22 6.37 -28.97
C VAL A 107 6.52 7.85 -29.20
N ASP A 108 6.67 8.62 -28.12
CA ASP A 108 6.97 10.06 -28.19
C ASP A 108 8.30 10.31 -28.93
N THR A 109 9.33 9.53 -28.58
CA THR A 109 10.65 9.59 -29.25
C THR A 109 10.56 9.31 -30.75
N LYS A 110 9.70 8.36 -31.16
CA LYS A 110 9.51 8.03 -32.57
C LYS A 110 8.75 9.13 -33.31
N LEU A 111 7.77 9.75 -32.68
CA LEU A 111 7.03 10.88 -33.25
C LEU A 111 7.96 12.08 -33.48
N ASP A 112 8.79 12.42 -32.49
CA ASP A 112 9.79 13.49 -32.62
C ASP A 112 10.76 13.25 -33.78
N ALA A 113 11.20 11.99 -33.95
CA ALA A 113 12.07 11.62 -35.06
C ALA A 113 11.37 11.79 -36.42
N ILE A 114 10.10 11.40 -36.52
CA ILE A 114 9.29 11.57 -37.74
C ILE A 114 9.10 13.07 -38.05
N ASP A 115 8.76 13.88 -37.05
CA ASP A 115 8.53 15.31 -37.21
C ASP A 115 9.81 16.03 -37.69
N ARG A 116 10.97 15.66 -37.16
CA ARG A 116 12.27 16.16 -37.65
C ARG A 116 12.49 15.84 -39.13
N ILE A 117 12.26 14.59 -39.54
CA ILE A 117 12.43 14.17 -40.95
C ILE A 117 11.47 14.93 -41.87
N ILE A 118 10.22 15.15 -41.44
CA ILE A 118 9.23 15.91 -42.22
C ILE A 118 9.67 17.37 -42.38
N LEU A 119 10.15 18.00 -41.31
CA LEU A 119 10.64 19.37 -41.33
C LEU A 119 11.85 19.52 -42.26
N GLU A 120 12.84 18.63 -42.16
CA GLU A 120 14.02 18.61 -43.03
C GLU A 120 13.65 18.47 -44.51
N ARG A 121 12.71 17.57 -44.85
CA ARG A 121 12.19 17.40 -46.22
C ARG A 121 11.50 18.65 -46.73
N ARG A 122 10.69 19.32 -45.91
CA ARG A 122 10.02 20.58 -46.28
C ARG A 122 11.01 21.70 -46.54
N MET A 123 12.07 21.81 -45.73
CA MET A 123 13.11 22.82 -45.91
C MET A 123 13.94 22.57 -47.17
N SER A 124 14.33 21.32 -47.45
CA SER A 124 15.10 20.98 -48.65
C SER A 124 14.32 21.20 -49.95
N GLN A 125 13.00 20.99 -49.94
CA GLN A 125 12.13 21.28 -51.09
C GLN A 125 11.90 22.78 -51.31
N ARG A 126 11.88 23.59 -50.25
CA ARG A 126 11.77 25.06 -50.34
C ARG A 126 13.05 25.71 -50.85
N SER A 127 14.22 25.19 -50.49
CA SER A 127 15.52 25.71 -50.95
C SER A 127 15.84 25.39 -52.43
N ARG A 128 15.06 24.53 -53.09
CA ARG A 128 15.23 24.14 -54.50
C ARG A 128 14.32 24.92 -55.48
N LYS A 129 13.46 25.81 -54.97
CA LYS A 129 12.67 26.76 -55.75
C LYS A 129 13.27 28.15 -55.66
#